data_AF-A0A1Z1W5A3-F1
#
_entry.id   AF-A0A1Z1W5A3-F1
#
_cell.length_a   1.000
_cell.length_b   1.000
_cell.length_c   1.000
_cell.angle_alpha   90.00
_cell.angle_beta   90.00
_cell.angle_gamma   90.00
#
_symmetry.space_group_name_H-M   'P 1'
#
loop_
_entity.id
_entity.type
_entity.pdbx_description
1 polymer ?
#
loop_
_entity_poly.entity_id
_entity_poly.type
_entity_poly.pdbx_seq_one_letter_code
_entity_poly.pdbx_strand_id
1 'polypeptide(L)'
;MTARIIGGVTVELADGPVRVEYGPTLYDGTPTARLIIGEGVGAVAICVTDSPADTLDDLAEQVARLAAWVRRQSLTTPVKQVA
;
A
#
# COMPACT_ATOMS: atom_id res chain seq x y z
N MET A 1 -4.23 20.20 12.29
CA MET A 1 -3.25 19.40 13.08
C MET A 1 -3.45 17.95 12.66
N THR A 2 -2.52 17.36 11.92
CA THR A 2 -2.67 15.99 11.38
C THR A 2 -2.07 15.01 12.37
N ALA A 3 -2.86 14.05 12.85
CA ALA A 3 -2.34 12.97 13.69
C ALA A 3 -1.32 12.16 12.89
N ARG A 4 -0.11 11.98 13.45
CA ARG A 4 0.97 11.23 12.80
C ARG A 4 1.20 9.94 13.56
N ILE A 5 1.11 8.81 12.87
CA ILE A 5 1.47 7.51 13.44
C ILE A 5 2.99 7.40 13.37
N ILE A 6 3.64 7.17 14.52
CA ILE A 6 5.08 6.94 14.61
C ILE A 6 5.28 5.52 15.18
N GLY A 7 5.70 4.59 14.34
CA GLY A 7 5.79 3.16 14.65
C GLY A 7 5.49 2.29 13.43
N GLY A 8 5.53 0.97 13.60
CA GLY A 8 5.14 0.02 12.55
C GLY A 8 3.62 -0.19 12.53
N VAL A 9 3.02 -0.14 11.33
CA VAL A 9 1.65 -0.61 11.08
C VAL A 9 1.75 -1.78 10.12
N THR A 10 1.29 -2.95 10.55
CA THR A 10 1.16 -4.11 9.65
C THR A 10 -0.24 -4.10 9.08
N VAL A 11 -0.33 -4.05 7.75
CA VAL A 11 -1.60 -4.18 7.01
C VAL A 11 -1.50 -5.45 6.18
N GLU A 12 -2.43 -6.37 6.39
CA GLU A 12 -2.53 -7.58 5.58
C GLU A 12 -3.29 -7.25 4.29
N LEU A 13 -2.59 -7.31 3.15
CA LEU A 13 -3.17 -6.94 1.85
C LEU A 13 -4.13 -8.01 1.30
N ALA A 14 -4.28 -9.15 1.98
CA ALA A 14 -5.22 -10.20 1.60
C ALA A 14 -6.69 -9.80 1.87
N ASP A 15 -6.93 -8.82 2.74
CA ASP A 15 -8.25 -8.44 3.23
C ASP A 15 -9.06 -7.54 2.28
N GLY A 16 -8.53 -7.23 1.10
CA GLY A 16 -9.29 -6.54 0.05
C GLY A 16 -8.45 -5.85 -1.01
N PRO A 17 -9.10 -5.20 -1.99
CA PRO A 17 -8.41 -4.51 -3.09
C PRO A 17 -7.56 -3.34 -2.59
N VAL A 18 -6.45 -3.12 -3.30
CA VAL A 18 -5.68 -1.88 -3.23
C VAL A 18 -6.14 -0.99 -4.39
N ARG A 19 -6.58 0.24 -4.09
CA ARG A 19 -7.09 1.18 -5.11
C ARG A 19 -6.64 2.61 -4.82
N VAL A 20 -6.77 3.46 -5.83
CA VAL A 20 -6.50 4.90 -5.71
C VAL A 20 -7.82 5.65 -5.69
N GLU A 21 -7.94 6.61 -4.78
CA GLU A 21 -9.07 7.54 -4.73
C GLU A 21 -8.57 8.98 -4.78
N TYR A 22 -9.30 9.82 -5.50
CA TYR A 22 -9.05 11.26 -5.59
C TYR A 22 -10.25 12.01 -5.02
N GLY A 23 -9.99 13.02 -4.20
CA GLY A 23 -11.04 13.85 -3.63
C GLY A 23 -10.53 14.86 -2.62
N PRO A 24 -11.38 15.79 -2.19
CA PRO A 24 -11.01 16.76 -1.17
C PRO A 24 -10.76 16.08 0.18
N THR A 25 -9.89 16.66 1.01
CA THR A 25 -9.84 16.29 2.43
C THR A 25 -11.16 16.68 3.10
N LEU A 26 -11.60 15.89 4.09
CA LEU A 26 -12.76 16.24 4.91
C LEU A 26 -12.46 17.37 5.91
N TYR A 27 -11.18 17.71 6.11
CA TYR A 27 -10.74 18.69 7.09
C TYR A 27 -10.74 20.11 6.54
N ASP A 28 -10.14 20.31 5.37
CA ASP A 28 -9.91 21.64 4.78
C ASP A 28 -10.36 21.76 3.31
N GLY A 29 -10.84 20.66 2.71
CA GLY A 29 -11.30 20.66 1.32
C GLY A 29 -10.17 20.64 0.27
N THR A 30 -8.91 20.57 0.69
CA THR A 30 -7.77 20.56 -0.24
C THR A 30 -7.83 19.31 -1.14
N PRO A 31 -7.55 19.42 -2.45
CA PRO A 31 -7.47 18.25 -3.33
C PRO A 31 -6.46 17.23 -2.77
N THR A 32 -6.83 15.96 -2.77
CA THR A 32 -6.00 14.92 -2.19
C THR A 32 -6.09 13.62 -3.00
N ALA A 33 -4.97 12.92 -3.09
CA ALA A 33 -4.87 11.55 -3.59
C ALA A 33 -4.61 10.61 -2.41
N ARG A 34 -5.29 9.46 -2.42
CA ARG A 34 -5.17 8.44 -1.37
C ARG A 34 -4.93 7.07 -2.00
N LEU A 35 -4.01 6.32 -1.41
CA LEU A 35 -3.91 4.88 -1.59
C LEU A 35 -4.81 4.21 -0.55
N ILE A 36 -5.81 3.46 -1.00
CA ILE A 36 -6.76 2.76 -0.14
C ILE A 36 -6.45 1.27 -0.15
N ILE A 37 -6.38 0.67 1.03
CA ILE A 37 -6.15 -0.75 1.24
C ILE A 37 -7.36 -1.33 1.98
N GLY A 38 -8.03 -2.31 1.38
CA GLY A 38 -9.22 -2.95 1.96
C GLY A 38 -10.55 -2.27 1.60
N GLU A 39 -11.63 -2.70 2.25
CA GLU A 39 -12.99 -2.24 1.98
C GLU A 39 -13.77 -1.84 3.24
N GLY A 40 -14.81 -1.03 3.03
CA GLY A 40 -15.74 -0.61 4.09
C GLY A 40 -15.05 0.10 5.25
N VAL A 41 -15.50 -0.21 6.47
CA VAL A 41 -15.09 0.47 7.70
C VAL A 41 -13.67 0.07 8.16
N GLY A 42 -13.13 -1.02 7.61
CA GLY A 42 -11.77 -1.51 7.91
C GLY A 42 -10.71 -1.00 6.94
N ALA A 43 -11.07 -0.21 5.94
CA ALA A 43 -10.13 0.26 4.93
C ALA A 43 -9.11 1.26 5.52
N VAL A 44 -7.84 1.09 5.16
CA VAL A 44 -6.77 2.04 5.50
C VAL A 44 -6.55 2.96 4.31
N ALA A 45 -6.58 4.28 4.57
CA ALA A 45 -6.30 5.30 3.57
C ALA A 45 -4.98 6.01 3.87
N ILE A 46 -4.04 5.98 2.93
CA ILE A 46 -2.75 6.67 3.01
C ILE A 46 -2.81 7.87 2.07
N CYS A 47 -2.83 9.08 2.62
CA CYS A 47 -2.72 10.30 1.81
C CYS A 47 -1.30 10.45 1.28
N VAL A 48 -1.17 10.70 -0.03
CA VAL A 48 0.13 10.83 -0.72
C VAL A 48 0.33 12.21 -1.34
N THR A 49 -0.64 13.10 -1.21
CA THR A 49 -0.69 14.42 -1.85
C THR A 49 0.46 15.34 -1.46
N ASP A 50 0.94 15.23 -0.21
CA ASP A 50 2.02 16.06 0.30
C ASP A 50 3.41 15.46 0.03
N SER A 51 3.47 14.30 -0.64
CA SER A 51 4.72 13.65 -1.00
C SER A 51 5.25 14.21 -2.32
N PRO A 52 6.54 14.57 -2.39
CA PRO A 52 7.22 14.86 -3.65
C PRO A 52 7.11 13.69 -4.64
N ALA A 53 7.08 14.01 -5.95
CA ALA A 53 6.88 13.00 -7.00
C ALA A 53 8.00 11.93 -7.02
N ASP A 54 9.24 12.34 -6.81
CA ASP A 54 10.40 11.45 -6.68
C ASP A 54 10.25 10.45 -5.52
N THR A 55 9.66 10.87 -4.40
CA THR A 55 9.36 9.97 -3.27
C THR A 55 8.32 8.92 -3.65
N LEU A 56 7.35 9.25 -4.51
CA LEU A 56 6.36 8.30 -5.00
C LEU A 56 6.97 7.31 -6.00
N ASP A 57 7.90 7.78 -6.83
CA ASP A 57 8.65 6.93 -7.75
C ASP A 57 9.51 5.91 -6.98
N ASP A 58 10.22 6.37 -5.93
CA ASP A 58 10.99 5.51 -5.04
C ASP A 58 10.11 4.45 -4.38
N LEU A 59 8.93 4.83 -3.89
CA LEU A 59 7.95 3.90 -3.30
C LEU A 59 7.52 2.84 -4.32
N ALA A 60 7.19 3.25 -5.55
CA ALA A 60 6.81 2.33 -6.61
C ALA A 60 7.93 1.33 -6.94
N GLU A 61 9.18 1.79 -6.97
CA GLU A 61 10.34 0.93 -7.17
C GLU A 61 10.50 -0.10 -6.04
N GLN A 62 10.40 0.32 -4.77
CA GLN A 62 10.53 -0.61 -3.65
C GLN A 62 9.41 -1.67 -3.64
N VAL A 63 8.17 -1.28 -3.93
CA VAL A 63 7.05 -2.24 -4.05
C VAL A 63 7.30 -3.22 -5.20
N ALA A 64 7.81 -2.76 -6.34
CA ALA A 64 8.14 -3.64 -7.46
C ALA A 64 9.22 -4.67 -7.09
N ARG A 65 10.26 -4.25 -6.35
CA ARG A 65 11.32 -5.14 -5.83
C ARG A 65 10.76 -6.20 -4.89
N LEU A 66 9.88 -5.81 -3.95
CA LEU A 66 9.22 -6.73 -3.03
C LEU A 66 8.33 -7.73 -3.78
N ALA A 67 7.52 -7.26 -4.73
CA ALA A 67 6.65 -8.13 -5.53
C ALA A 67 7.48 -9.14 -6.35
N ALA A 68 8.61 -8.72 -6.91
CA ALA A 68 9.53 -9.62 -7.61
C ALA A 68 10.12 -10.69 -6.67
N TRP A 69 10.45 -10.32 -5.43
CA TRP A 69 10.90 -11.27 -4.43
C TRP A 69 9.82 -12.29 -4.06
N VAL A 70 8.59 -11.86 -3.79
CA VAL A 70 7.46 -12.76 -3.47
C VAL A 70 7.22 -13.77 -4.61
N ARG A 71 7.22 -13.29 -5.87
CA ARG A 71 7.08 -14.17 -7.05
C ARG A 71 8.19 -15.22 -7.13
N ARG A 72 9.43 -14.85 -6.83
CA ARG A 72 10.55 -15.82 -6.79
C ARG A 72 10.33 -16.90 -5.73
N GLN A 73 9.88 -16.51 -4.53
CA GLN A 73 9.60 -17.46 -3.45
C GLN A 73 8.48 -18.46 -3.82
N SER A 74 7.46 -18.01 -4.56
CA SER A 74 6.38 -18.90 -5.03
C SER A 74 6.83 -19.91 -6.09
N LEU A 75 7.91 -19.64 -6.83
CA LEU A 75 8.46 -20.55 -7.84
C LEU A 75 9.38 -21.63 -7.23
N THR A 76 9.85 -21.42 -6.00
CA THR A 76 10.74 -22.34 -5.29
C THR A 76 10.02 -23.29 -4.34
N THR A 77 8.68 -23.36 -4.36
CA THR A 77 7.94 -24.37 -3.59
C THR A 77 8.43 -25.76 -4.00
N PRO A 78 9.01 -26.55 -3.08
CA PRO A 78 9.63 -27.82 -3.43
C PRO A 78 8.54 -28.78 -3.92
N VAL A 79 8.76 -29.35 -5.11
CA VAL A 79 8.03 -30.51 -5.59
C VAL A 79 8.15 -31.57 -4.50
N LYS A 80 7.03 -31.96 -3.86
CA LYS A 80 7.01 -33.15 -3.01
C LYS A 80 7.53 -34.30 -3.88
N GLN A 81 8.74 -34.78 -3.61
CA GLN A 81 9.18 -36.05 -4.14
C GLN A 81 8.18 -37.09 -3.63
N VAL A 82 7.37 -37.61 -4.55
CA VAL A 82 6.49 -38.73 -4.30
C VAL A 82 7.41 -39.93 -4.07
N ALA A 83 7.40 -40.44 -2.84
CA ALA A 83 8.03 -41.71 -2.48
C ALA A 83 7.19 -42.88 -2.98
#